data_AF-A0A7Y1TER7-F1
#
_entry.id   AF-A0A7Y1TER7-F1
#
_cell.length_a   1.000
_cell.length_b   1.000
_cell.length_c   1.000
_cell.angle_alpha   90.00
_cell.angle_beta   90.00
_cell.angle_gamma   90.00
#
_symmetry.space_group_name_H-M   'P 1'
#
loop_
_entity.id
_entity.type
_entity.pdbx_description
1 polymer ?
#
loop_
_entity_poly.entity_id
_entity_poly.type
_entity_poly.pdbx_seq_one_letter_code
_entity_poly.pdbx_strand_id
1 'polypeptide(L)'
;MKPWLETLPPSEQDTGAVVEAQPKGYDEEYDLMPFDLSGSELWVAGRYDKQVRSVRLRIATHDVSLCRAMPESAAILNAIAAEVEDIQSSTAASALVQLRVCRDVLLAQVTRRSVARLDLKNGDKVFAQVKSVSAKR
;
A
#
# COMPACT_ATOMS: atom_id res chain seq x y z
N MET A 1 21.18 1.20 12.21
CA MET A 1 20.01 0.67 12.95
C MET A 1 18.77 1.09 12.20
N LYS A 2 17.93 0.14 11.77
CA LYS A 2 16.73 0.38 10.96
C LYS A 2 15.53 0.55 11.92
N PRO A 3 15.02 1.77 12.16
CA PRO A 3 14.08 2.08 13.25
C PRO A 3 12.66 1.51 13.08
N TRP A 4 12.37 0.85 11.97
CA TRP A 4 11.08 0.22 11.67
C TRP A 4 10.98 -1.25 12.13
N LEU A 5 12.04 -1.80 12.74
CA LEU A 5 12.10 -3.20 13.21
C LEU A 5 11.83 -3.39 14.72
N GLU A 6 11.66 -2.33 15.53
CA GLU A 6 11.55 -2.47 16.99
C GLU A 6 10.16 -2.86 17.52
N THR A 7 9.20 -3.21 16.68
CA THR A 7 7.90 -3.73 17.14
C THR A 7 7.37 -4.84 16.23
N LEU A 8 7.69 -6.09 16.58
CA LEU A 8 6.88 -7.27 16.27
C LEU A 8 6.85 -8.15 17.54
N PRO A 9 5.74 -8.75 18.02
CA PRO A 9 4.39 -8.93 17.41
C PRO A 9 3.20 -8.51 18.35
N PRO A 10 1.91 -8.51 17.90
CA PRO A 10 1.10 -9.74 17.81
C PRO A 10 0.27 -9.85 16.51
N SER A 11 0.29 -11.04 15.90
CA SER A 11 -0.35 -11.41 14.61
C SER A 11 0.24 -10.72 13.36
N GLU A 12 0.47 -11.51 12.30
CA GLU A 12 0.90 -11.03 10.98
C GLU A 12 -0.06 -10.00 10.37
N GLN A 13 -1.28 -9.86 10.92
CA GLN A 13 -2.29 -8.90 10.50
C GLN A 13 -2.01 -7.47 11.02
N ASP A 14 -1.09 -7.31 11.99
CA ASP A 14 -0.85 -6.02 12.62
C ASP A 14 0.31 -5.22 12.00
N THR A 15 1.01 -5.79 11.02
CA THR A 15 2.07 -5.13 10.26
C THR A 15 1.48 -4.40 9.07
N GLY A 16 1.71 -3.10 8.96
CA GLY A 16 1.18 -2.28 7.88
C GLY A 16 1.82 -0.90 7.84
N ALA A 17 1.61 -0.21 6.73
CA ALA A 17 1.99 1.18 6.57
C ALA A 17 0.84 2.11 6.94
N VAL A 18 1.16 3.30 7.42
CA VAL A 18 0.20 4.39 7.58
C VAL A 18 0.62 5.52 6.65
N VAL A 19 -0.30 5.93 5.79
CA VAL A 19 -0.12 7.05 4.87
C VAL A 19 -1.11 8.17 5.21
N GLU A 20 -0.73 9.40 4.92
CA GLU A 20 -1.57 10.57 5.12
C GLU A 20 -2.14 11.05 3.79
N ALA A 21 -3.46 11.06 3.66
CA ALA A 21 -4.12 11.39 2.41
C ALA A 21 -5.35 12.30 2.64
N GLN A 22 -5.63 13.17 1.67
CA GLN A 22 -6.70 14.17 1.81
C GLN A 22 -8.01 13.68 1.17
N PRO A 23 -9.14 13.68 1.88
CA PRO A 23 -10.43 13.28 1.32
C PRO A 23 -10.86 14.25 0.20
N LYS A 24 -11.27 13.72 -0.97
CA LYS A 24 -11.69 14.54 -2.12
C LYS A 24 -13.21 14.64 -2.25
N GLY A 25 -13.86 13.66 -2.85
CA GLY A 25 -15.30 13.64 -3.13
C GLY A 25 -15.90 12.32 -2.68
N TYR A 26 -17.21 12.25 -2.47
CA TYR A 26 -17.88 10.99 -2.17
C TYR A 26 -18.61 10.53 -3.44
N ASP A 27 -18.36 9.28 -3.84
CA ASP A 27 -19.08 8.58 -4.88
C ASP A 27 -20.21 7.79 -4.22
N GLU A 28 -21.44 8.31 -4.35
CA GLU A 28 -22.63 7.70 -3.75
C GLU A 28 -23.06 6.41 -4.46
N GLU A 29 -22.70 6.24 -5.74
CA GLU A 29 -23.11 5.09 -6.54
C GLU A 29 -22.40 3.82 -6.07
N TYR A 30 -21.13 3.95 -5.68
CA TYR A 30 -20.27 2.82 -5.29
C TYR A 30 -19.88 2.79 -3.81
N ASP A 31 -20.35 3.76 -3.00
CA ASP A 31 -19.94 3.97 -1.60
C ASP A 31 -18.41 4.04 -1.46
N LEU A 32 -17.78 4.85 -2.31
CA LEU A 32 -16.33 5.06 -2.31
C LEU A 32 -15.99 6.53 -2.15
N MET A 33 -14.82 6.81 -1.55
CA MET A 33 -14.26 8.14 -1.47
C MET A 33 -12.80 8.12 -1.96
N PRO A 34 -12.44 8.88 -3.02
CA PRO A 34 -11.06 9.10 -3.39
C PRO A 34 -10.34 9.99 -2.39
N PHE A 35 -9.08 9.63 -2.13
CA PHE A 35 -8.13 10.36 -1.31
C PHE A 35 -6.92 10.78 -2.16
N ASP A 36 -6.45 12.02 -1.96
CA ASP A 36 -5.18 12.46 -2.53
C ASP A 36 -4.01 12.01 -1.66
N LEU A 37 -3.19 11.10 -2.21
CA LEU A 37 -1.91 10.68 -1.65
C LEU A 37 -0.78 11.34 -2.45
N SER A 38 -0.53 12.62 -2.16
CA SER A 38 0.55 13.41 -2.78
C SER A 38 0.51 13.36 -4.32
N GLY A 39 -0.67 13.58 -4.91
CA GLY A 39 -0.90 13.54 -6.37
C GLY A 39 -1.24 12.17 -6.94
N SER A 40 -1.16 11.08 -6.16
CA SER A 40 -1.76 9.79 -6.51
C SER A 40 -3.14 9.68 -5.88
N GLU A 41 -4.06 8.97 -6.53
CA GLU A 41 -5.41 8.75 -5.98
C GLU A 41 -5.52 7.39 -5.31
N LEU A 42 -6.16 7.37 -4.13
CA LEU A 42 -6.47 6.16 -3.39
C LEU A 42 -7.97 6.12 -3.10
N TRP A 43 -8.67 5.15 -3.68
CA TRP A 43 -10.07 4.87 -3.45
C TRP A 43 -10.25 4.05 -2.17
N VAL A 44 -11.09 4.55 -1.27
CA VAL A 44 -11.38 3.94 0.02
C VAL A 44 -12.87 3.76 0.18
N ALA A 45 -13.31 2.62 0.70
CA ALA A 45 -14.71 2.35 0.94
C ALA A 45 -15.29 3.19 2.09
N GLY A 46 -16.50 3.67 1.88
CA GLY A 46 -17.27 4.45 2.82
C GLY A 46 -17.07 5.97 2.68
N ARG A 47 -17.84 6.67 3.51
CA ARG A 47 -17.85 8.13 3.58
C ARG A 47 -16.97 8.66 4.71
N TYR A 48 -16.19 9.69 4.42
CA TYR A 48 -15.34 10.40 5.38
C TYR A 48 -15.64 11.90 5.37
N ASP A 49 -15.28 12.60 6.44
CA ASP A 49 -15.45 14.05 6.51
C ASP A 49 -14.44 14.78 5.61
N LYS A 50 -14.96 15.40 4.55
CA LYS A 50 -14.19 16.19 3.58
C LYS A 50 -13.57 17.45 4.20
N GLN A 51 -14.06 17.91 5.36
CA GLN A 51 -13.51 19.09 6.05
C GLN A 51 -12.18 18.79 6.75
N VAL A 52 -11.85 17.50 6.94
CA VAL A 52 -10.58 17.09 7.55
C VAL A 52 -9.44 17.30 6.56
N ARG A 53 -8.37 17.97 7.01
CA ARG A 53 -7.20 18.27 6.16
C ARG A 53 -6.45 17.03 5.66
N SER A 54 -6.42 15.98 6.47
CA SER A 54 -5.72 14.73 6.14
C SER A 54 -6.25 13.61 7.03
N VAL A 55 -6.42 12.43 6.45
CA VAL A 55 -6.82 11.20 7.15
C VAL A 55 -5.65 10.24 7.12
N ARG A 56 -5.40 9.59 8.26
CA ARG A 56 -4.39 8.52 8.37
C ARG A 56 -5.01 7.21 7.89
N LEU A 57 -4.57 6.76 6.73
CA LEU A 57 -5.01 5.53 6.10
C LEU A 57 -3.99 4.43 6.39
N ARG A 58 -4.47 3.30 6.91
CA ARG A 58 -3.66 2.13 7.22
C ARG A 58 -3.86 1.06 6.15
N ILE A 59 -2.73 0.57 5.66
CA ILE A 59 -2.65 -0.48 4.64
C ILE A 59 -1.84 -1.63 5.21
N ALA A 60 -2.45 -2.81 5.34
CA ALA A 60 -1.76 -3.99 5.84
C ALA A 60 -0.80 -4.55 4.79
N THR A 61 0.28 -5.19 5.23
CA THR A 61 1.31 -5.72 4.31
C THR A 61 0.77 -6.75 3.32
N HIS A 62 -0.24 -7.54 3.70
CA HIS A 62 -0.86 -8.57 2.86
C HIS A 62 -1.90 -8.02 1.87
N ASP A 63 -2.33 -6.77 2.07
CA ASP A 63 -3.24 -6.08 1.17
C ASP A 63 -2.52 -5.39 0.01
N VAL A 64 -1.18 -5.41 0.00
CA VAL A 64 -0.37 -4.86 -1.09
C VAL A 64 0.17 -6.00 -1.96
N SER A 65 -0.16 -5.95 -3.24
CA SER A 65 0.41 -6.81 -4.29
C SER A 65 1.24 -5.98 -5.27
N LEU A 66 2.15 -6.62 -6.01
CA LEU A 66 3.09 -5.93 -6.90
C LEU A 66 2.95 -6.40 -8.34
N CYS A 67 3.02 -5.45 -9.27
CA CYS A 67 3.12 -5.72 -10.70
C CYS A 67 4.12 -4.77 -11.37
N ARG A 68 4.68 -5.19 -12.50
CA ARG A 68 5.67 -4.43 -13.27
C ARG A 68 5.04 -3.36 -14.18
N ALA A 69 3.81 -3.59 -14.60
CA ALA A 69 3.05 -2.69 -15.45
C ALA A 69 1.74 -2.33 -14.77
N MET A 70 1.20 -1.15 -15.10
CA MET A 70 -0.12 -0.74 -14.69
C MET A 70 -1.13 -1.78 -15.21
N PRO A 71 -1.98 -2.37 -14.35
CA PRO A 71 -2.94 -3.34 -14.81
C PRO A 71 -3.99 -2.66 -15.69
N GLU A 72 -4.15 -3.12 -16.93
CA GLU A 72 -5.17 -2.59 -17.86
C GLU A 72 -6.61 -2.95 -17.43
N SER A 73 -6.76 -4.10 -16.76
CA SER A 73 -8.04 -4.59 -16.25
C SER A 73 -7.79 -5.36 -14.95
N ALA A 74 -8.08 -4.76 -13.81
CA ALA A 74 -8.00 -5.39 -12.50
C ALA A 74 -9.16 -4.97 -11.59
N ALA A 75 -9.58 -5.89 -10.73
CA ALA A 75 -10.57 -5.60 -9.69
C ALA A 75 -9.98 -4.75 -8.54
N ILE A 76 -8.65 -4.67 -8.43
CA ILE A 76 -7.99 -3.82 -7.44
C ILE A 76 -7.92 -2.40 -8.01
N LEU A 77 -8.73 -1.49 -7.47
CA LEU A 77 -8.86 -0.10 -7.94
C LEU A 77 -7.57 0.70 -7.73
N ASN A 78 -6.88 0.45 -6.62
CA ASN A 78 -5.73 1.23 -6.22
C ASN A 78 -4.46 0.63 -6.79
N ALA A 79 -3.92 1.22 -7.86
CA ALA A 79 -2.61 0.89 -8.40
C ALA A 79 -1.72 2.13 -8.39
N ILE A 80 -0.74 2.14 -7.48
CA ILE A 80 0.08 3.32 -7.19
C ILE A 80 1.51 3.07 -7.68
N ALA A 81 2.07 3.99 -8.45
CA ALA A 81 3.47 3.91 -8.87
C ALA A 81 4.39 3.97 -7.63
N ALA A 82 5.33 3.03 -7.56
CA ALA A 82 6.22 2.87 -6.43
C ALA A 82 7.64 2.48 -6.88
N GLU A 83 8.61 2.74 -6.01
CA GLU A 83 9.99 2.28 -6.17
C GLU A 83 10.35 1.33 -5.04
N VAL A 84 10.99 0.20 -5.37
CA VAL A 84 11.45 -0.77 -4.38
C VAL A 84 12.67 -0.20 -3.64
N GLU A 85 12.55 0.09 -2.35
CA GLU A 85 13.68 0.58 -1.55
C GLU A 85 14.50 -0.56 -0.96
N ASP A 86 13.83 -1.61 -0.48
CA ASP A 86 14.47 -2.74 0.19
C ASP A 86 13.63 -4.00 0.04
N ILE A 87 14.30 -5.16 0.00
CA ILE A 87 13.66 -6.48 -0.03
C ILE A 87 14.33 -7.34 1.03
N GLN A 88 13.53 -7.85 1.97
CA GLN A 88 14.03 -8.70 3.06
C GLN A 88 13.24 -10.00 3.11
N SER A 89 13.93 -11.12 3.33
CA SER A 89 13.22 -12.37 3.63
C SER A 89 12.51 -12.24 4.97
N SER A 90 11.20 -12.52 4.99
CA SER A 90 10.36 -12.42 6.19
C SER A 90 10.14 -13.81 6.81
N THR A 91 9.82 -14.80 5.99
CA THR A 91 9.75 -16.22 6.36
C THR A 91 10.43 -17.08 5.28
N ALA A 92 10.38 -18.41 5.42
CA ALA A 92 10.85 -19.32 4.37
C ALA A 92 10.10 -19.12 3.03
N ALA A 93 8.83 -18.71 3.07
CA ALA A 93 7.97 -18.55 1.90
C ALA A 93 7.72 -17.09 1.51
N SER A 94 7.92 -16.13 2.42
CA SER A 94 7.60 -14.70 2.21
C SER A 94 8.81 -13.79 2.26
N ALA A 95 8.70 -12.65 1.58
CA ALA A 95 9.59 -11.51 1.66
C ALA A 95 8.77 -10.26 1.96
N LEU A 96 9.33 -9.39 2.78
CA LEU A 96 8.82 -8.04 3.00
C LEU A 96 9.54 -7.10 2.04
N VAL A 97 8.76 -6.38 1.24
CA VAL A 97 9.23 -5.40 0.27
C VAL A 97 8.83 -4.01 0.77
N GLN A 98 9.83 -3.15 0.94
CA GLN A 98 9.63 -1.74 1.27
C GLN A 98 9.53 -0.93 -0.02
N LEU A 99 8.51 -0.10 -0.10
CA LEU A 99 8.15 0.64 -1.31
C LEU A 99 8.08 2.13 -1.00
N ARG A 100 8.82 2.93 -1.75
CA ARG A 100 8.65 4.39 -1.77
C ARG A 100 7.47 4.73 -2.66
N VAL A 101 6.52 5.49 -2.12
CA VAL A 101 5.30 5.88 -2.84
C VAL A 101 5.06 7.36 -2.58
N CYS A 102 5.27 8.20 -3.58
CA CYS A 102 5.37 9.65 -3.41
C CYS A 102 6.36 10.00 -2.27
N ARG A 103 5.87 10.58 -1.17
CA ARG A 103 6.65 10.91 0.04
C ARG A 103 6.57 9.84 1.14
N ASP A 104 5.67 8.88 1.00
CA ASP A 104 5.33 7.89 2.01
C ASP A 104 6.01 6.53 1.74
N VAL A 105 5.90 5.62 2.70
CA VAL A 105 6.38 4.23 2.58
C VAL A 105 5.18 3.30 2.63
N LEU A 106 5.12 2.36 1.70
CA LEU A 106 4.27 1.17 1.81
C LEU A 106 5.14 -0.06 2.08
N LEU A 107 4.52 -1.06 2.69
CA LEU A 107 5.12 -2.36 2.93
C LEU A 107 4.25 -3.41 2.24
N ALA A 108 4.89 -4.33 1.52
CA ALA A 108 4.22 -5.44 0.86
C ALA A 108 4.85 -6.76 1.31
N GLN A 109 4.04 -7.64 1.90
CA GLN A 109 4.47 -9.00 2.21
C GLN A 109 4.04 -9.91 1.08
N VAL A 110 5.00 -10.29 0.25
CA VAL A 110 4.78 -11.11 -0.96
C VAL A 110 5.51 -12.44 -0.84
N THR A 111 5.14 -13.42 -1.66
CA THR A 111 5.89 -14.68 -1.67
C THR A 111 7.28 -14.48 -2.29
N ARG A 112 8.29 -15.22 -1.82
CA ARG A 112 9.62 -15.25 -2.46
C ARG A 112 9.54 -15.67 -3.93
N ARG A 113 8.57 -16.52 -4.28
CA ARG A 113 8.26 -16.89 -5.67
C ARG A 113 7.82 -15.67 -6.49
N SER A 114 7.02 -14.76 -5.93
CA SER A 114 6.62 -13.52 -6.59
C SER A 114 7.81 -12.57 -6.80
N VAL A 115 8.68 -12.41 -5.79
CA VAL A 115 9.93 -11.63 -5.91
C VAL A 115 10.78 -12.14 -7.07
N ALA A 116 11.03 -13.45 -7.11
CA ALA A 116 11.82 -14.08 -8.18
C ALA A 116 11.13 -13.97 -9.56
N ARG A 117 9.82 -14.25 -9.64
CA ARG A 117 9.05 -14.18 -10.89
C ARG A 117 9.04 -12.77 -11.49
N LEU A 118 8.98 -11.76 -10.64
CA LEU A 118 8.99 -10.36 -11.05
C LEU A 118 10.43 -9.81 -11.20
N ASP A 119 11.46 -10.59 -10.87
CA ASP A 119 12.88 -10.19 -10.83
C ASP A 119 13.11 -8.90 -10.01
N LEU A 120 12.41 -8.74 -8.88
CA LEU A 120 12.44 -7.50 -8.10
C LEU A 120 13.83 -7.25 -7.50
N LYS A 121 14.30 -6.01 -7.63
CA LYS A 121 15.56 -5.48 -7.09
C LYS A 121 15.33 -4.10 -6.49
N ASN A 122 16.21 -3.69 -5.58
CA ASN A 122 16.18 -2.31 -5.07
C ASN A 122 16.40 -1.32 -6.24
N GLY A 123 15.63 -0.22 -6.24
CA GLY A 123 15.56 0.77 -7.31
C GLY A 123 14.57 0.44 -8.43
N ASP A 124 13.93 -0.74 -8.41
CA ASP A 124 12.94 -1.08 -9.43
C ASP A 124 11.68 -0.22 -9.31
N LYS A 125 11.22 0.30 -10.45
CA LYS A 125 9.90 0.92 -10.59
C LYS A 125 8.84 -0.16 -10.77
N VAL A 126 7.81 -0.12 -9.94
CA VAL A 126 6.71 -1.08 -9.90
C VAL A 126 5.38 -0.35 -9.63
N PHE A 127 4.29 -1.10 -9.67
CA PHE A 127 2.99 -0.63 -9.20
C PHE A 127 2.57 -1.44 -7.97
N ALA A 128 2.22 -0.73 -6.90
CA ALA A 128 1.64 -1.27 -5.68
C ALA A 128 0.11 -1.31 -5.84
N GLN A 129 -0.43 -2.51 -5.95
CA GLN A 129 -1.87 -2.78 -6.00
C GLN A 129 -2.41 -3.00 -4.59
N VAL A 130 -3.21 -2.06 -4.09
CA VAL A 130 -3.73 -2.03 -2.71
C VAL A 130 -5.19 -2.51 -2.68
N LYS A 131 -5.40 -3.71 -2.13
CA LYS A 131 -6.70 -4.39 -2.08
C LYS A 131 -7.66 -3.78 -1.07
N SER A 132 -7.14 -3.37 0.08
CA SER A 132 -7.92 -2.88 1.19
C SER A 132 -7.18 -1.76 1.90
N VAL A 133 -7.95 -0.77 2.34
CA VAL A 133 -7.49 0.39 3.09
C VAL A 133 -8.42 0.53 4.28
N SER A 134 -7.83 0.69 5.46
CA SER A 134 -8.58 0.91 6.70
C SER A 134 -8.28 2.29 7.25
N ALA A 135 -9.29 2.95 7.78
CA ALA A 135 -9.16 4.26 8.40
C ALA A 135 -9.98 4.27 9.68
N LYS A 136 -9.48 4.92 10.72
CA LYS A 136 -10.34 5.27 11.85
C LYS A 136 -11.21 6.43 11.40
N ARG A 137 -12.52 6.20 11.40
CA ARG A 137 -13.55 7.19 11.09
C ARG A 137 -13.74 8.15 12.26
#